data_AF-A0A532AWT0-F1
#
_entry.id   AF-A0A532AWT0-F1
#
_cell.length_a   1.000
_cell.length_b   1.000
_cell.length_c   1.000
_cell.angle_alpha   90.00
_cell.angle_beta   90.00
_cell.angle_gamma   90.00
#
_symmetry.space_group_name_H-M   'P 1'
#
loop_
_entity.id
_entity.type
_entity.pdbx_description
1 polymer ?
#
loop_
_entity_poly.entity_id
_entity_poly.type
_entity_poly.pdbx_seq_one_letter_code
_entity_poly.pdbx_strand_id
1 'polypeptide(L)'
;MRETLPVSGYAIAEVPELLCIKRIGVEELYTVFSNPSHNRTPFLRELEQVLAFPARFLIIDGMLQHRKAGGRLNQYHKIGLMDFLDALTARYGIQVIYADTRDEAEERIANLAATHYAYYFAEQQGFGRCLKEEEL
;
A
#
# COMPACT_ATOMS: atom_id res chain seq x y z
N MET A 1 17.94 -11.42 -5.71
CA MET A 1 18.91 -10.31 -5.84
C MET A 1 18.17 -9.04 -5.41
N ARG A 2 18.70 -8.25 -4.46
CA ARG A 2 18.06 -6.99 -4.02
C ARG A 2 18.65 -5.85 -4.86
N GLU A 3 17.83 -5.21 -5.68
CA GLU A 3 18.22 -4.01 -6.41
C GLU A 3 17.65 -2.76 -5.74
N THR A 4 18.33 -1.63 -5.89
CA THR A 4 17.91 -0.38 -5.28
C THR A 4 16.86 0.27 -6.18
N LEU A 5 15.60 0.29 -5.73
CA LEU A 5 14.54 0.98 -6.45
C LEU A 5 14.65 2.50 -6.26
N PRO A 6 14.23 3.31 -7.26
CA PRO A 6 14.18 4.77 -7.15
C PRO A 6 13.26 5.25 -6.01
N VAL A 7 12.28 4.42 -5.65
CA VAL A 7 11.33 4.65 -4.56
C VAL A 7 11.36 3.43 -3.64
N SER A 8 11.38 3.63 -2.31
CA SER A 8 11.32 2.53 -1.35
C SER A 8 10.02 1.72 -1.52
N GLY A 9 10.14 0.40 -1.71
CA GLY A 9 9.00 -0.48 -1.94
C GLY A 9 9.36 -1.73 -2.73
N TYR A 10 8.35 -2.31 -3.38
CA TYR A 10 8.45 -3.43 -4.30
C TYR A 10 7.97 -2.99 -5.69
N ALA A 11 8.64 -3.49 -6.72
CA ALA A 11 8.30 -3.31 -8.13
C ALA A 11 8.56 -4.62 -8.88
N ILE A 12 8.03 -4.74 -10.09
CA ILE A 12 8.31 -5.88 -10.97
C ILE A 12 9.60 -5.59 -11.73
N ALA A 13 10.56 -6.51 -11.73
CA ALA A 13 11.88 -6.27 -12.33
C ALA A 13 11.80 -6.05 -13.85
N GLU A 14 10.90 -6.77 -14.52
CA GLU A 14 10.71 -6.74 -15.97
C GLU A 14 10.04 -5.45 -16.45
N VAL A 15 9.21 -4.83 -15.60
CA VAL A 15 8.49 -3.58 -15.90
C VAL A 15 8.38 -2.72 -14.63
N PRO A 16 9.49 -2.11 -14.18
CA PRO A 16 9.53 -1.40 -12.89
C PRO A 16 8.51 -0.27 -12.77
N GLU A 17 8.17 0.38 -13.88
CA GLU A 17 7.20 1.47 -13.98
C GLU A 17 5.73 1.01 -13.89
N LEU A 18 5.45 -0.29 -13.94
CA LEU A 18 4.07 -0.81 -13.99
C LEU A 18 3.33 -0.60 -12.68
N LEU A 19 4.00 -0.77 -11.55
CA LEU A 19 3.38 -0.65 -10.23
C LEU A 19 4.41 -0.34 -9.16
N CYS A 20 3.95 0.32 -8.10
CA CYS A 20 4.71 0.47 -6.86
C CYS A 20 3.88 -0.01 -5.68
N ILE A 21 4.45 -0.91 -4.89
CA ILE A 21 3.87 -1.39 -3.64
C ILE A 21 4.77 -0.95 -2.49
N LYS A 22 4.24 -0.12 -1.59
CA LYS A 22 4.90 0.23 -0.33
C LYS A 22 4.34 -0.64 0.78
N ARG A 23 5.21 -1.05 1.72
CA ARG A 23 4.83 -1.77 2.94
C ARG A 23 5.20 -0.91 4.15
N ILE A 24 4.28 -0.74 5.08
CA ILE A 24 4.51 -0.03 6.34
C ILE A 24 3.95 -0.83 7.51
N GLY A 25 4.72 -0.95 8.59
CA GLY A 25 4.23 -1.58 9.81
C GLY A 25 3.23 -0.69 10.53
N VAL A 26 2.23 -1.27 11.20
CA VAL A 26 1.20 -0.51 11.93
C VAL A 26 1.77 0.48 12.96
N GLU A 27 2.86 0.11 13.65
CA GLU A 27 3.53 0.97 14.63
C GLU A 27 4.22 2.19 13.97
N GLU A 28 4.79 1.98 12.79
CA GLU A 28 5.39 3.05 11.99
C GLU A 28 4.31 3.98 11.43
N LEU A 29 3.19 3.41 10.98
CA LEU A 29 2.01 4.18 10.56
C LEU A 29 1.46 5.05 11.70
N TYR A 30 1.35 4.51 12.92
CA TYR A 30 0.95 5.31 14.09
C TYR A 30 1.93 6.43 14.37
N THR A 31 3.22 6.19 14.17
CA THR A 31 4.29 7.18 14.35
C THR A 31 4.21 8.30 13.30
N VAL A 32 3.90 7.96 12.05
CA VAL A 32 3.60 8.90 10.94
C VAL A 32 2.33 9.71 11.23
N PHE A 33 1.29 9.03 11.71
CA PHE A 33 0.02 9.67 12.02
C PHE A 33 0.13 10.63 13.22
N SER A 34 0.83 10.24 14.28
CA SER A 34 0.87 11.01 15.53
C SER A 34 1.87 12.17 15.51
N ASN A 35 2.86 12.16 14.61
CA ASN A 35 3.92 13.18 14.55
C ASN A 35 4.01 13.86 13.16
N PRO A 36 3.18 14.88 12.89
CA PRO A 36 3.14 15.58 11.60
C PRO A 36 4.48 16.22 11.20
N SER A 37 5.21 16.80 12.16
CA SER A 37 6.38 17.62 11.89
C SER A 37 7.64 16.81 11.56
N HIS A 38 7.71 15.54 11.96
CA HIS A 38 8.91 14.72 11.79
C HIS A 38 8.69 13.58 10.81
N ASN A 39 7.76 12.66 11.10
CA ASN A 39 7.65 11.41 10.36
C ASN A 39 6.67 11.53 9.17
N ARG A 40 5.64 12.36 9.30
CA ARG A 40 4.64 12.53 8.25
C ARG A 40 5.19 13.22 7.01
N THR A 41 6.00 14.25 7.18
CA THR A 41 6.49 15.03 6.03
C THR A 41 7.38 14.20 5.10
N PRO A 42 8.38 13.45 5.58
CA PRO A 42 9.14 12.50 4.76
C PRO A 42 8.24 11.45 4.11
N PHE A 43 7.33 10.83 4.88
CA PHE A 43 6.40 9.83 4.35
C PHE A 43 5.56 10.37 3.19
N LEU A 44 4.96 11.57 3.34
CA LEU A 44 4.19 12.19 2.27
C LEU A 44 5.04 12.53 1.04
N ARG A 45 6.30 12.97 1.22
CA ARG A 45 7.22 13.21 0.10
C ARG A 45 7.56 11.92 -0.64
N GLU A 46 7.70 10.80 0.07
CA GLU A 46 7.84 9.50 -0.57
C GLU A 46 6.57 9.14 -1.36
N LEU A 47 5.38 9.43 -0.83
CA LEU A 47 4.11 9.18 -1.53
C LEU A 47 3.97 10.01 -2.83
N GLU A 48 4.52 11.23 -2.88
CA GLU A 48 4.56 12.03 -4.11
C GLU A 48 5.36 11.33 -5.23
N GLN A 49 6.42 10.59 -4.90
CA GLN A 49 7.22 9.85 -5.90
C GLN A 49 6.44 8.67 -6.52
N VAL A 50 5.45 8.15 -5.78
CA VAL A 50 4.63 7.00 -6.20
C VAL A 50 3.61 7.40 -7.28
N LEU A 51 3.37 8.70 -7.47
CA LEU A 51 2.46 9.21 -8.50
C LEU A 51 2.92 8.86 -9.93
N ALA A 52 4.21 8.57 -10.13
CA ALA A 52 4.77 8.15 -11.42
C ALA A 52 4.26 6.78 -11.88
N PHE A 53 3.74 5.94 -10.99
CA PHE A 53 3.28 4.59 -11.30
C PHE A 53 1.77 4.58 -11.56
N PRO A 54 1.26 3.77 -12.50
CA PRO A 54 -0.17 3.70 -12.77
C PRO A 54 -0.94 2.89 -11.70
N ALA A 55 -0.31 1.85 -11.13
CA ALA A 55 -0.86 1.08 -10.02
C ALA A 55 -0.05 1.32 -8.74
N ARG A 56 -0.72 1.69 -7.65
CA ARG A 56 -0.09 2.16 -6.41
C ARG A 56 -0.75 1.53 -5.19
N PHE A 57 0.04 0.87 -4.37
CA PHE A 57 -0.45 0.15 -3.21
C PHE A 57 0.31 0.55 -1.95
N LEU A 58 -0.43 0.65 -0.84
CA LEU A 58 0.13 0.75 0.50
C LEU A 58 -0.38 -0.44 1.32
N ILE A 59 0.53 -1.36 1.63
CA ILE A 59 0.25 -2.50 2.48
C ILE A 59 0.63 -2.13 3.92
N ILE A 60 -0.33 -2.23 4.82
CA ILE A 60 -0.16 -2.00 6.24
C ILE A 60 -0.08 -3.37 6.92
N ASP A 61 1.10 -3.72 7.45
CA ASP A 61 1.30 -5.00 8.12
C ASP A 61 1.26 -4.87 9.65
N GLY A 62 0.63 -5.85 10.28
CA GLY A 62 0.46 -5.95 11.72
C GLY A 62 -0.95 -5.63 12.18
N MET A 63 -1.31 -6.15 13.34
CA MET A 63 -2.62 -5.90 13.92
C MET A 63 -2.76 -4.44 14.31
N LEU A 64 -3.71 -3.75 13.67
CA LEU A 64 -4.35 -2.56 14.22
C LEU A 64 -5.00 -2.97 15.54
N GLN A 65 -4.24 -2.91 16.64
CA GLN A 65 -4.70 -3.38 17.95
C GLN A 65 -5.95 -2.60 18.36
N HIS A 66 -7.10 -3.23 18.11
CA HIS A 66 -8.40 -2.80 18.58
C HIS A 66 -8.60 -3.35 19.98
N ARG A 67 -7.87 -2.83 20.97
CA ARG A 67 -8.41 -2.93 22.31
C ARG A 67 -9.64 -2.03 22.36
N LYS A 68 -10.81 -2.65 22.33
CA LYS A 68 -12.08 -2.15 22.88
C LYS A 68 -11.93 -1.89 24.40
N ALA A 69 -10.89 -1.17 24.81
CA ALA A 69 -10.77 -0.63 26.15
C ALA A 69 -11.38 0.78 26.10
N GLY A 70 -12.60 0.88 26.64
CA GLY A 70 -13.58 1.93 26.38
C GLY A 70 -13.12 3.34 26.71
N GLY A 71 -13.19 4.23 25.72
CA GLY A 71 -13.03 5.67 25.90
C GLY A 71 -13.21 6.41 24.58
N ARG A 72 -13.77 7.63 24.63
CA ARG A 72 -14.00 8.47 23.44
C ARG A 72 -12.71 8.84 22.71
N LEU A 73 -11.61 9.01 23.43
CA LEU A 73 -10.30 9.37 22.88
C LEU A 73 -9.77 8.33 21.87
N ASN A 74 -9.86 7.04 22.20
CA ASN A 74 -9.41 5.95 21.32
C ASN A 74 -10.26 5.86 20.04
N GLN A 75 -11.55 6.20 20.14
CA GLN A 75 -12.44 6.25 18.97
C GLN A 75 -12.10 7.44 18.05
N TYR A 76 -11.86 8.63 18.61
CA TYR A 76 -11.43 9.79 17.81
C TYR A 76 -10.08 9.55 17.12
N HIS A 77 -9.12 8.91 17.81
CA HIS A 77 -7.84 8.56 17.21
C HIS A 77 -8.00 7.57 16.05
N LYS A 78 -8.86 6.56 16.21
CA LYS A 78 -9.18 5.61 15.12
C LYS A 78 -9.81 6.32 13.93
N ILE A 79 -10.84 7.13 14.16
CA ILE A 79 -11.53 7.85 13.08
C ILE A 79 -10.53 8.74 12.35
N GLY A 80 -9.73 9.52 13.09
CA GLY A 80 -8.70 10.36 12.48
C GLY A 80 -7.65 9.60 11.68
N LEU A 81 -7.26 8.39 12.12
CA LEU A 81 -6.35 7.54 11.33
C LEU A 81 -7.01 7.06 10.04
N MET A 82 -8.27 6.65 10.09
CA MET A 82 -9.01 6.23 8.90
C MET A 82 -9.21 7.40 7.93
N ASP A 83 -9.62 8.58 8.44
CA ASP A 83 -9.73 9.80 7.65
C ASP A 83 -8.40 10.19 6.99
N PHE A 84 -7.28 9.97 7.70
CA PHE A 84 -5.94 10.18 7.15
C PHE A 84 -5.64 9.21 6.00
N LEU A 85 -5.93 7.91 6.16
CA LEU A 85 -5.73 6.92 5.11
C LEU A 85 -6.64 7.17 3.91
N ASP A 86 -7.89 7.56 4.13
CA ASP A 86 -8.83 7.95 3.07
C ASP A 86 -8.32 9.17 2.30
N ALA A 87 -7.75 10.16 3.02
CA ALA A 87 -7.11 11.31 2.40
C ALA A 87 -5.89 10.91 1.55
N LEU A 88 -5.09 9.92 1.99
CA LEU A 88 -4.00 9.38 1.17
C LEU A 88 -4.53 8.73 -0.11
N THR A 89 -5.56 7.90 -0.01
CA THR A 89 -6.20 7.27 -1.17
C THR A 89 -6.74 8.31 -2.14
N ALA A 90 -7.46 9.33 -1.64
CA ALA A 90 -8.03 10.38 -2.48
C ALA A 90 -6.97 11.27 -3.14
N ARG A 91 -5.91 11.64 -2.41
CA ARG A 91 -4.84 12.52 -2.89
C ARG A 91 -3.90 11.83 -3.88
N TYR A 92 -3.52 10.59 -3.58
CA TYR A 92 -2.44 9.89 -4.29
C TYR A 92 -2.93 8.75 -5.20
N GLY A 93 -4.21 8.40 -5.15
CA GLY A 93 -4.76 7.25 -5.88
C GLY A 93 -4.12 5.93 -5.43
N ILE A 94 -3.79 5.82 -4.14
CA ILE A 94 -3.17 4.64 -3.55
C ILE A 94 -4.26 3.74 -2.97
N GLN A 95 -4.21 2.46 -3.31
CA GLN A 95 -5.05 1.45 -2.67
C GLN A 95 -4.39 0.96 -1.37
N VAL A 96 -5.10 1.11 -0.25
CA VAL A 96 -4.65 0.66 1.07
C VAL A 96 -5.12 -0.77 1.32
N ILE A 97 -4.19 -1.65 1.67
CA ILE A 97 -4.46 -3.08 1.96
C ILE A 97 -3.91 -3.40 3.34
N TYR A 98 -4.69 -4.10 4.15
CA TYR A 98 -4.27 -4.54 5.49
C TYR A 98 -3.87 -6.00 5.46
N ALA A 99 -2.83 -6.34 6.22
CA ALA A 99 -2.39 -7.70 6.48
C ALA A 99 -2.08 -7.85 7.96
N ASP A 100 -2.58 -8.91 8.60
CA ASP A 100 -2.44 -9.09 10.05
C ASP A 100 -1.00 -9.40 10.45
N THR A 101 -0.25 -10.00 9.53
CA THR A 101 1.14 -10.41 9.72
C THR A 101 2.01 -9.95 8.58
N ARG A 102 3.33 -9.93 8.84
CA ARG A 102 4.32 -9.68 7.80
C ARG A 102 4.25 -10.72 6.69
N ASP A 103 4.07 -12.00 7.02
CA ASP A 103 4.04 -13.07 6.02
C ASP A 103 2.83 -12.91 5.08
N GLU A 104 1.65 -12.61 5.64
CA GLU A 104 0.49 -12.27 4.83
C GLU A 104 0.75 -11.04 3.95
N ALA A 105 1.44 -10.02 4.47
CA ALA A 105 1.81 -8.85 3.68
C ALA A 105 2.69 -9.22 2.48
N GLU A 106 3.71 -10.06 2.66
CA GLU A 106 4.58 -10.52 1.56
C GLU A 106 3.79 -11.36 0.54
N GLU A 107 2.86 -12.22 0.97
CA GLU A 107 1.97 -12.96 0.06
C GLU A 107 1.09 -12.01 -0.75
N ARG A 108 0.52 -10.97 -0.11
CA ARG A 108 -0.27 -9.94 -0.80
C ARG A 108 0.58 -9.18 -1.82
N ILE A 109 1.82 -8.83 -1.47
CA ILE A 109 2.77 -8.18 -2.40
C ILE A 109 2.98 -9.06 -3.64
N ALA A 110 3.28 -10.35 -3.43
CA ALA A 110 3.53 -11.30 -4.51
C ALA A 110 2.30 -11.46 -5.41
N ASN A 111 1.11 -11.60 -4.83
CA ASN A 111 -0.13 -11.75 -5.57
C ASN A 111 -0.48 -10.50 -6.39
N LEU A 112 -0.32 -9.30 -5.82
CA LEU A 112 -0.53 -8.04 -6.55
C LEU A 112 0.44 -7.92 -7.72
N ALA A 113 1.73 -8.19 -7.49
CA ALA A 113 2.74 -8.13 -8.53
C ALA A 113 2.42 -9.12 -9.67
N ALA A 114 2.10 -10.37 -9.34
CA ALA A 114 1.76 -11.40 -10.32
C ALA A 114 0.50 -11.03 -11.13
N THR A 115 -0.54 -10.52 -10.47
CA THR A 115 -1.81 -10.14 -11.10
C THR A 115 -1.61 -8.98 -12.06
N HIS A 116 -0.95 -7.91 -11.62
CA HIS A 116 -0.71 -6.75 -12.45
C HIS A 116 0.20 -7.06 -13.64
N TYR A 117 1.23 -7.90 -13.43
CA TYR A 117 2.07 -8.35 -14.52
C TYR A 117 1.30 -9.20 -15.53
N ALA A 118 0.47 -10.12 -15.07
CA ALA A 118 -0.36 -10.96 -15.94
C ALA A 118 -1.31 -10.11 -16.80
N TYR A 119 -1.96 -9.10 -16.20
CA TYR A 119 -2.83 -8.18 -16.94
C TYR A 119 -2.05 -7.30 -17.92
N TYR A 120 -0.90 -6.77 -17.51
CA TYR A 120 -0.02 -6.05 -18.44
C TYR A 120 0.35 -6.91 -19.65
N PHE A 121 0.75 -8.16 -19.42
CA PHE A 121 1.13 -9.09 -20.49
C PHE A 121 -0.06 -9.49 -21.37
N ALA A 122 -1.27 -9.62 -20.81
CA ALA A 122 -2.49 -9.87 -21.55
C ALA A 122 -2.88 -8.66 -22.44
N GLU A 123 -2.72 -7.44 -21.93
CA GLU A 123 -2.94 -6.20 -22.69
C GLU A 123 -1.98 -6.09 -23.87
N GLN A 124 -0.69 -6.42 -23.69
CA GLN A 124 0.29 -6.44 -24.79
C GLN A 124 -0.05 -7.46 -25.88
N GLN A 125 -0.77 -8.52 -25.56
CA GLN A 125 -1.25 -9.53 -26.51
C GLN A 125 -2.62 -9.22 -27.11
N GLY A 126 -3.26 -8.11 -26.72
CA GLY A 126 -4.57 -7.70 -27.23
C GLY A 126 -5.76 -8.41 -26.58
N PHE A 127 -5.56 -9.15 -25.49
CA PHE A 127 -6.64 -9.82 -24.75
C PHE A 127 -7.37 -8.88 -23.78
N GLY A 128 -6.79 -7.73 -23.44
CA GLY A 128 -7.33 -6.78 -22.47
C GLY A 128 -7.23 -7.27 -21.02
N ARG A 129 -7.96 -6.62 -20.11
CA ARG A 129 -8.06 -7.03 -18.69
C ARG A 129 -9.33 -7.85 -18.49
N CYS A 130 -9.18 -9.09 -18.06
CA CYS A 130 -10.29 -9.96 -17.70
C CYS A 130 -10.07 -10.55 -16.30
N LEU A 131 -11.15 -10.74 -15.55
CA LEU A 131 -11.13 -11.64 -14.39
C LEU A 131 -10.96 -13.06 -14.93
N LYS A 132 -10.01 -13.82 -14.39
CA LYS A 132 -9.89 -15.24 -14.73
C LYS A 132 -11.07 -15.98 -14.10
N GLU A 133 -11.48 -17.09 -14.71
CA GLU A 133 -12.57 -17.92 -14.16
C GLU A 133 -12.28 -18.42 -12.74
N GLU A 134 -11.00 -18.57 -12.38
CA GLU A 134 -10.53 -18.95 -11.04
C GLU A 134 -10.71 -17.82 -10.00
N GLU A 135 -10.98 -16.59 -10.44
CA GLU A 135 -11.14 -15.38 -9.63
C GLU A 135 -12.62 -14.96 -9.47
N LEU A 136 -13.56 -15.76 -10.00
CA LEU A 136 -15.02 -15.53 -9.97
C LEU A 136 -15.74 -16.29 -8.85
#